data_AF-A0A1M6E5K1-F1
#
_entry.id   AF-A0A1M6E5K1-F1
#
_cell.length_a   1.000
_cell.length_b   1.000
_cell.length_c   1.000
_cell.angle_alpha   90.00
_cell.angle_beta   90.00
_cell.angle_gamma   90.00
#
_symmetry.space_group_name_H-M   'P 1'
#
loop_
_entity.id
_entity.type
_entity.pdbx_description
1 polymer ?
#
loop_
_entity_poly.entity_id
_entity_poly.type
_entity_poly.pdbx_seq_one_letter_code
_entity_poly.pdbx_strand_id
1 'polypeptide(L)'
;MKLKLGIYTVFSILLLASCTKEWDDHFNVYPETVDQNVWEAMSNDPEIADFINLLKEFQYDTLFQSDIPYTLFVPSNDALAQYLSLNEADTTLLNYHIVTHFIQSASIEGKRKVQTLSTKYALFEREGTQTTLDGIALKNESPLYNNGKYFVLEEVAKPLPNLYEFYKVNNPVLRDYIDSQDSIILDRERSKPIGFDDDGNTVYDSVNIVYNLFEAEYFPVSLESRNYTATFVFPQKEDYEEALTVMAQDMNIPGYNDYSSIPIEWQHDILMPHLLEQGVFLNMIEPEEFIWETEEDTLKLQNILGDSIQILYTPVDKSICSNGYAYNYESFSIPDSLYNSSSKYEAELLLDETGLNRYAWYENVNVVADQIFTPLQEYINTASNDSIIRILFPRGYSGSYSVEFKTHSVFPRKYAMEIATHMDIGGVYDIYVNDELVRTFDYYDFIRYRGVMPSVIPGKRYIPKGRFNSFDVLVDNVEEYSRPKVRIEYKGPGSGISSNGLVIDYIDFIPFE
;
A
#
# COMPACT_ATOMS: atom_id res chain seq x y z
N MET A 1 -56.65 25.89 64.52
CA MET A 1 -56.80 25.88 63.04
C MET A 1 -56.31 27.15 62.33
N LYS A 2 -55.53 28.05 62.98
CA LYS A 2 -55.01 29.28 62.35
C LYS A 2 -53.54 29.22 61.93
N LEU A 3 -52.78 28.21 62.37
CA LEU A 3 -51.36 28.05 62.00
C LEU A 3 -51.14 27.36 60.65
N LYS A 4 -52.08 26.49 60.23
CA LYS A 4 -51.99 25.77 58.95
C LYS A 4 -52.27 26.67 57.74
N LEU A 5 -53.09 27.72 57.89
CA LEU A 5 -53.43 28.62 56.80
C LEU A 5 -52.26 29.55 56.42
N GLY A 6 -51.48 30.01 57.42
CA GLY A 6 -50.31 30.86 57.18
C GLY A 6 -49.16 30.15 56.43
N ILE A 7 -49.00 28.84 56.64
CA ILE A 7 -47.97 28.05 55.96
C ILE A 7 -48.30 27.89 54.47
N TYR A 8 -49.57 27.64 54.11
CA TYR A 8 -49.97 27.55 52.70
C TYR A 8 -49.91 28.90 51.96
N THR A 9 -50.15 30.02 52.65
CA THR A 9 -50.00 31.36 52.05
C THR A 9 -48.54 31.72 51.81
N VAL A 10 -47.62 31.38 52.72
CA VAL A 10 -46.17 31.62 52.54
C VAL A 10 -45.58 30.71 51.45
N PHE A 11 -46.03 29.45 51.36
CA PHE A 11 -45.58 28.52 50.31
C PHE A 11 -46.09 28.93 48.91
N SER A 12 -47.29 29.52 48.81
CA SER A 12 -47.84 30.02 47.54
C SER A 12 -47.17 31.32 47.06
N ILE A 13 -46.63 32.13 47.99
CA ILE A 13 -45.89 33.36 47.65
C ILE A 13 -44.45 33.05 47.21
N LEU A 14 -43.83 31.97 47.73
CA LEU A 14 -42.51 31.50 47.30
C LEU A 14 -42.52 30.83 45.91
N LEU A 15 -43.66 30.26 45.48
CA LEU A 15 -43.80 29.64 44.15
C LEU A 15 -44.01 30.65 43.01
N LEU A 16 -44.37 31.90 43.32
CA LEU A 16 -44.57 32.96 42.31
C LEU A 16 -43.33 33.84 42.09
N ALA A 17 -42.29 33.70 42.93
CA ALA A 17 -41.01 34.40 42.78
C ALA A 17 -39.97 33.62 41.94
N SER A 18 -40.32 32.42 41.45
CA SER A 18 -39.48 31.61 40.55
C SER A 18 -39.76 31.91 39.07
N CYS A 19 -40.03 33.18 38.73
CA CYS A 19 -40.21 33.60 37.34
C CYS A 19 -38.86 33.99 36.70
N THR A 20 -38.41 33.10 35.82
CA THR A 20 -37.73 33.30 34.52
C THR A 20 -36.34 33.94 34.47
N LYS A 21 -35.95 34.85 35.37
CA LYS A 21 -34.77 35.69 35.12
C LYS A 21 -33.42 34.97 35.30
N GLU A 22 -33.27 34.12 36.31
CA GLU A 22 -32.03 33.34 36.49
C GLU A 22 -31.90 32.16 35.51
N TRP A 23 -33.00 31.70 34.92
CA TRP A 23 -32.96 30.61 33.93
C TRP A 23 -32.50 31.15 32.58
N ASP A 24 -33.05 32.28 32.13
CA ASP A 24 -32.61 32.95 30.90
C ASP A 24 -31.12 33.35 30.97
N ASP A 25 -30.65 33.86 32.11
CA ASP A 25 -29.24 34.28 32.27
C ASP A 25 -28.25 33.08 32.33
N HIS A 26 -28.74 31.86 32.61
CA HIS A 26 -27.91 30.66 32.71
C HIS A 26 -27.85 29.85 31.40
N PHE A 27 -28.79 30.08 30.47
CA PHE A 27 -28.85 29.42 29.16
C PHE A 27 -28.59 30.37 27.97
N ASN A 28 -28.84 31.68 28.08
CA ASN A 28 -28.60 32.66 27.00
C ASN A 28 -27.21 33.31 27.09
N VAL A 29 -26.15 32.49 27.04
CA VAL A 29 -24.78 33.01 26.86
C VAL A 29 -24.57 33.52 25.42
N TYR A 30 -25.45 33.11 24.49
CA TYR A 30 -25.43 33.48 23.08
C TYR A 30 -26.79 33.97 22.61
N PRO A 31 -26.86 35.03 21.79
CA PRO A 31 -28.11 35.45 21.19
C PRO A 31 -28.63 34.35 20.25
N GLU A 32 -29.87 33.91 20.47
CA GLU A 32 -30.63 33.07 19.54
C GLU A 32 -31.64 33.96 18.80
N THR A 33 -31.84 33.67 17.51
CA THR A 33 -32.84 34.35 16.68
C THR A 33 -33.85 33.31 16.19
N VAL A 34 -35.11 33.49 16.55
CA VAL A 34 -36.20 32.53 16.26
C VAL A 34 -36.94 32.82 14.94
N ASP A 35 -36.64 33.96 14.30
CA ASP A 35 -37.45 34.47 13.19
C ASP A 35 -36.72 34.48 11.83
N GLN A 36 -35.44 34.11 11.77
CA GLN A 36 -34.62 34.18 10.55
C GLN A 36 -33.84 32.89 10.30
N ASN A 37 -33.69 32.50 9.04
CA ASN A 37 -32.84 31.37 8.63
C ASN A 37 -31.40 31.84 8.33
N VAL A 38 -30.43 30.93 8.39
CA VAL A 38 -29.00 31.27 8.24
C VAL A 38 -28.69 31.90 6.87
N TRP A 39 -29.37 31.44 5.81
CA TRP A 39 -29.16 31.93 4.45
C TRP A 39 -29.61 33.38 4.28
N GLU A 40 -30.76 33.74 4.84
CA GLU A 40 -31.30 35.09 4.85
C GLU A 40 -30.39 36.02 5.66
N ALA A 41 -29.87 35.56 6.79
CA ALA A 41 -28.92 36.32 7.59
C ALA A 41 -27.63 36.60 6.82
N MET A 42 -27.01 35.56 6.28
CA MET A 42 -25.80 35.66 5.47
C MET A 42 -25.98 36.53 4.23
N SER A 43 -27.13 36.42 3.55
CA SER A 43 -27.45 37.22 2.36
C SER A 43 -27.58 38.73 2.64
N ASN A 44 -27.80 39.11 3.91
CA ASN A 44 -27.90 40.49 4.34
C ASN A 44 -26.60 41.02 4.99
N ASP A 45 -25.58 40.18 5.14
CA ASP A 45 -24.30 40.55 5.74
C ASP A 45 -23.34 41.14 4.69
N PRO A 46 -23.04 42.45 4.74
CA PRO A 46 -22.19 43.09 3.75
C PRO A 46 -20.73 42.61 3.80
N GLU A 47 -20.28 42.01 4.90
CA GLU A 47 -18.89 41.57 5.08
C GLU A 47 -18.54 40.33 4.27
N ILE A 48 -19.54 39.52 3.92
CA ILE A 48 -19.38 38.23 3.24
C ILE A 48 -20.14 38.15 1.90
N ALA A 49 -20.66 39.29 1.43
CA ALA A 49 -21.50 39.38 0.24
C ALA A 49 -20.89 38.72 -1.01
N ASP A 50 -19.57 38.79 -1.18
CA ASP A 50 -18.88 38.20 -2.33
C ASP A 50 -18.93 36.67 -2.28
N PHE A 51 -18.76 36.07 -1.10
CA PHE A 51 -18.89 34.64 -0.92
C PHE A 51 -20.34 34.16 -1.15
N ILE A 52 -21.34 34.96 -0.76
CA ILE A 52 -22.75 34.64 -1.04
C ILE A 52 -23.04 34.66 -2.54
N ASN A 53 -22.48 35.61 -3.27
CA ASN A 53 -22.61 35.65 -4.73
C ASN A 53 -21.97 34.40 -5.37
N LEU A 54 -20.81 33.99 -4.87
CA LEU A 54 -20.13 32.77 -5.30
C LEU A 54 -20.99 31.51 -5.02
N LEU A 55 -21.59 31.39 -3.83
CA LEU A 55 -22.51 30.28 -3.54
C LEU A 55 -23.72 30.26 -4.49
N LYS A 56 -24.28 31.42 -4.84
CA LYS A 56 -25.39 31.51 -5.82
C LYS A 56 -24.97 31.12 -7.22
N GLU A 57 -23.78 31.52 -7.65
CA GLU A 57 -23.22 31.16 -8.96
C GLU A 57 -23.09 29.64 -9.12
N PHE A 58 -22.66 28.96 -8.05
CA PHE A 58 -22.56 27.50 -7.99
C PHE A 58 -23.87 26.79 -7.60
N GLN A 59 -24.98 27.52 -7.44
CA GLN A 59 -26.31 26.99 -7.10
C GLN A 59 -26.42 26.34 -5.71
N TYR A 60 -25.62 26.78 -4.74
CA TYR A 60 -25.65 26.27 -3.36
C TYR A 60 -26.79 26.87 -2.52
N ASP A 61 -27.48 27.90 -3.02
CA ASP A 61 -28.61 28.53 -2.35
C ASP A 61 -29.78 27.56 -2.09
N THR A 62 -29.87 26.47 -2.87
CA THR A 62 -30.88 25.43 -2.66
C THR A 62 -30.63 24.55 -1.44
N LEU A 63 -29.39 24.47 -0.93
CA LEU A 63 -29.06 23.62 0.23
C LEU A 63 -29.84 24.03 1.48
N PHE A 64 -30.03 25.33 1.66
CA PHE A 64 -30.70 25.92 2.84
C PHE A 64 -32.23 25.83 2.79
N GLN A 65 -32.81 25.25 1.74
CA GLN A 65 -34.24 24.95 1.65
C GLN A 65 -34.62 23.64 2.37
N SER A 66 -33.62 22.84 2.77
CA SER A 66 -33.82 21.61 3.53
C SER A 66 -33.91 21.86 5.05
N ASP A 67 -34.46 20.90 5.79
CA ASP A 67 -34.53 20.92 7.26
C ASP A 67 -33.19 20.54 7.94
N ILE A 68 -32.10 20.49 7.18
CA ILE A 68 -30.77 20.14 7.70
C ILE A 68 -30.16 21.37 8.37
N PRO A 69 -29.64 21.27 9.61
CA PRO A 69 -28.90 22.36 10.23
C PRO A 69 -27.50 22.49 9.62
N TYR A 70 -27.12 23.70 9.23
CA TYR A 70 -25.79 23.98 8.66
C TYR A 70 -24.92 24.84 9.57
N THR A 71 -23.61 24.58 9.54
CA THR A 71 -22.60 25.55 9.99
C THR A 71 -21.75 25.94 8.80
N LEU A 72 -21.59 27.24 8.58
CA LEU A 72 -20.76 27.77 7.50
C LEU A 72 -19.54 28.49 8.06
N PHE A 73 -18.40 28.24 7.44
CA PHE A 73 -17.19 29.01 7.66
C PHE A 73 -17.00 29.88 6.44
N VAL A 74 -17.14 31.19 6.57
CA VAL A 74 -17.31 32.07 5.42
C VAL A 74 -16.17 33.07 5.40
N PRO A 75 -15.33 33.12 4.34
CA PRO A 75 -14.31 34.15 4.24
C PRO A 75 -14.95 35.54 4.11
N SER A 76 -14.36 36.53 4.78
CA SER A 76 -14.69 37.94 4.51
C SER A 76 -14.38 38.30 3.04
N ASN A 77 -15.02 39.36 2.52
CA ASN A 77 -14.77 39.83 1.14
C ASN A 77 -13.27 40.11 0.90
N ASP A 78 -12.57 40.68 1.89
CA ASP A 78 -11.14 40.95 1.79
C ASP A 78 -10.33 39.64 1.68
N ALA A 79 -10.66 38.63 2.49
CA ALA A 79 -10.03 37.32 2.45
C ALA A 79 -10.27 36.60 1.11
N LEU A 80 -11.51 36.63 0.63
CA LEU A 80 -11.89 36.01 -0.63
C LEU A 80 -11.23 36.69 -1.83
N ALA A 81 -11.18 38.03 -1.86
CA ALA A 81 -10.53 38.79 -2.92
C ALA A 81 -9.02 38.50 -2.99
N GLN A 82 -8.36 38.39 -1.84
CA GLN A 82 -6.95 38.00 -1.77
C GLN A 82 -6.72 36.60 -2.34
N TYR A 83 -7.56 35.63 -1.96
CA TYR A 83 -7.47 34.26 -2.46
C TYR A 83 -7.68 34.17 -3.98
N LEU A 84 -8.74 34.81 -4.50
CA LEU A 84 -9.11 34.78 -5.91
C LEU A 84 -8.15 35.54 -6.83
N SER A 85 -7.24 36.34 -6.27
CA SER A 85 -6.18 36.99 -7.06
C SER A 85 -5.12 36.01 -7.59
N LEU A 86 -5.03 34.82 -6.98
CA LEU A 86 -4.02 33.79 -7.29
C LEU A 86 -4.62 32.40 -7.56
N ASN A 87 -5.88 32.18 -7.21
CA ASN A 87 -6.53 30.87 -7.25
C ASN A 87 -7.94 31.00 -7.84
N GLU A 88 -8.51 29.88 -8.28
CA GLU A 88 -9.91 29.80 -8.69
C GLU A 88 -10.72 29.07 -7.60
N ALA A 89 -11.98 29.47 -7.42
CA ALA A 89 -12.90 28.74 -6.56
C ALA A 89 -13.55 27.59 -7.34
N ASP A 90 -13.63 26.43 -6.70
CA ASP A 90 -14.31 25.25 -7.23
C ASP A 90 -15.30 24.67 -6.20
N THR A 91 -16.00 23.61 -6.58
CA THR A 91 -16.96 22.93 -5.70
C THR A 91 -16.30 22.33 -4.47
N THR A 92 -15.04 21.87 -4.58
CA THR A 92 -14.30 21.25 -3.46
C THR A 92 -14.04 22.29 -2.37
N LEU A 93 -13.61 23.49 -2.78
CA LEU A 93 -13.43 24.63 -1.90
C LEU A 93 -14.74 25.03 -1.22
N LEU A 94 -15.82 25.21 -1.99
CA LEU A 94 -17.12 25.60 -1.42
C LEU A 94 -17.66 24.55 -0.45
N ASN A 95 -17.55 23.27 -0.80
CA ASN A 95 -17.94 22.17 0.06
C ASN A 95 -17.11 22.12 1.37
N TYR A 96 -15.84 22.51 1.34
CA TYR A 96 -15.00 22.55 2.53
C TYR A 96 -15.46 23.62 3.55
N HIS A 97 -16.14 24.66 3.10
CA HIS A 97 -16.64 25.75 3.94
C HIS A 97 -18.02 25.47 4.56
N ILE A 98 -18.62 24.30 4.30
CA ILE A 98 -19.98 23.97 4.74
C ILE A 98 -19.98 22.66 5.53
N VAL A 99 -20.67 22.66 6.67
CA VAL A 99 -20.85 21.52 7.56
C VAL A 99 -22.34 21.26 7.79
N THR A 100 -22.77 20.00 7.76
CA THR A 100 -24.19 19.59 7.89
C THR A 100 -24.62 19.33 9.34
N HIS A 101 -23.96 19.96 10.29
CA HIS A 101 -24.33 19.93 11.70
C HIS A 101 -24.02 21.27 12.37
N PHE A 102 -24.69 21.52 13.48
CA PHE A 102 -24.49 22.73 14.27
C PHE A 102 -23.18 22.69 15.07
N ILE A 103 -22.41 23.78 15.01
CA ILE A 103 -21.21 24.00 15.82
C ILE A 103 -21.39 25.27 16.63
N GLN A 104 -21.23 25.15 17.94
CA GLN A 104 -21.18 26.27 18.87
C GLN A 104 -19.79 26.35 19.48
N SER A 105 -19.11 27.50 19.35
CA SER A 105 -17.70 27.62 19.75
C SER A 105 -17.51 27.28 21.24
N ALA A 106 -18.37 27.80 22.14
CA ALA A 106 -18.31 27.50 23.58
C ALA A 106 -18.56 26.04 23.97
N SER A 107 -19.19 25.24 23.10
CA SER A 107 -19.40 23.82 23.36
C SER A 107 -18.19 22.96 23.00
N ILE A 108 -17.15 23.57 22.40
CA ILE A 108 -15.91 22.92 22.04
C ILE A 108 -14.80 23.38 22.98
N GLU A 109 -14.21 22.44 23.70
CA GLU A 109 -12.98 22.65 24.45
C GLU A 109 -11.83 21.95 23.71
N GLY A 110 -10.73 22.66 23.49
CA GLY A 110 -9.55 22.13 22.79
C GLY A 110 -9.80 21.94 21.29
N LYS A 111 -9.37 20.79 20.75
CA LYS A 111 -9.37 20.50 19.31
C LYS A 111 -10.46 19.49 18.91
N ARG A 112 -11.16 19.75 17.81
CA ARG A 112 -12.17 18.86 17.23
C ARG A 112 -12.08 18.83 15.71
N LYS A 113 -12.02 17.62 15.15
CA LYS A 113 -12.21 17.42 13.71
C LYS A 113 -13.69 17.56 13.34
N VAL A 114 -14.00 18.42 12.38
CA VAL A 114 -15.35 18.62 11.85
C VAL A 114 -15.38 18.18 10.39
N GLN A 115 -16.33 17.32 10.04
CA GLN A 115 -16.44 16.82 8.67
C GLN A 115 -17.22 17.82 7.83
N THR A 116 -16.64 18.24 6.72
CA THR A 116 -17.22 19.21 5.79
C THR A 116 -17.99 18.48 4.69
N LEU A 117 -18.73 19.22 3.86
CA LEU A 117 -19.39 18.65 2.68
C LEU A 117 -18.40 18.09 1.66
N SER A 118 -17.12 18.47 1.70
CA SER A 118 -16.10 17.88 0.82
C SER A 118 -15.65 16.50 1.30
N THR A 119 -16.25 16.00 2.40
CA THR A 119 -15.91 14.77 3.14
C THR A 119 -14.61 14.84 3.94
N LYS A 120 -13.77 15.86 3.69
CA LYS A 120 -12.55 16.16 4.43
C LYS A 120 -12.84 16.75 5.80
N TYR A 121 -11.89 16.56 6.72
CA TYR A 121 -11.98 17.04 8.09
C TYR A 121 -11.20 18.34 8.28
N ALA A 122 -11.90 19.41 8.67
CA ALA A 122 -11.26 20.62 9.16
C ALA A 122 -11.02 20.51 10.67
N LEU A 123 -9.96 21.15 11.17
CA LEU A 123 -9.61 21.19 12.59
C LEU A 123 -10.17 22.47 13.23
N PHE A 124 -11.27 22.33 13.97
CA PHE A 124 -11.82 23.40 14.76
C PHE A 124 -11.19 23.39 16.16
N GLU A 125 -10.60 24.51 16.57
CA GLU A 125 -9.95 24.64 17.87
C GLU A 125 -10.49 25.82 18.65
N ARG A 126 -10.63 25.64 19.96
CA ARG A 126 -10.90 26.73 20.90
C ARG A 126 -9.94 26.66 22.07
N GLU A 127 -9.17 27.74 22.23
CA GLU A 127 -8.26 27.93 23.34
C GLU A 127 -8.60 29.24 24.06
N GLY A 128 -9.22 29.12 25.24
CA GLY A 128 -9.79 30.27 25.96
C GLY A 128 -10.87 30.99 25.15
N THR A 129 -10.59 32.22 24.73
CA THR A 129 -11.50 33.03 23.90
C THR A 129 -11.18 32.97 22.41
N GLN A 130 -10.00 32.47 22.04
CA GLN A 130 -9.60 32.37 20.64
C GLN A 130 -10.17 31.09 20.04
N THR A 131 -10.78 31.23 18.87
CA THR A 131 -11.34 30.10 18.11
C THR A 131 -10.75 30.14 16.70
N THR A 132 -10.36 28.98 16.19
CA THR A 132 -9.75 28.84 14.86
C THR A 132 -10.33 27.67 14.09
N LEU A 133 -10.24 27.73 12.77
CA LEU A 133 -10.48 26.63 11.83
C LEU A 133 -9.23 26.42 11.01
N ASP A 134 -8.60 25.24 11.07
CA ASP A 134 -7.32 24.95 10.42
C ASP A 134 -6.22 25.97 10.76
N GLY A 135 -6.26 26.50 11.99
CA GLY A 135 -5.37 27.57 12.45
C GLY A 135 -5.79 28.99 12.03
N ILE A 136 -6.78 29.15 11.14
CA ILE A 136 -7.31 30.44 10.71
C ILE A 136 -8.22 31.02 11.79
N ALA A 137 -7.97 32.26 12.21
CA ALA A 137 -8.77 32.93 13.23
C ALA A 137 -10.20 33.20 12.74
N LEU A 138 -11.17 32.97 13.64
CA LEU A 138 -12.56 33.37 13.41
C LEU A 138 -12.72 34.84 13.81
N LYS A 139 -13.01 35.69 12.82
CA LYS A 139 -13.25 37.12 13.00
C LYS A 139 -14.56 37.41 13.72
N ASN A 140 -15.60 36.66 13.37
CA ASN A 140 -16.92 36.80 13.95
C ASN A 140 -17.65 35.45 14.05
N GLU A 141 -18.54 35.34 15.01
CA GLU A 141 -19.43 34.20 15.24
C GLU A 141 -20.86 34.72 15.26
N SER A 142 -21.72 34.22 14.37
CA SER A 142 -23.10 34.68 14.30
C SER A 142 -23.93 34.19 15.51
N PRO A 143 -25.09 34.82 15.77
CA PRO A 143 -26.18 34.19 16.53
C PRO A 143 -26.56 32.81 15.97
N LEU A 144 -27.29 32.02 16.76
CA LEU A 144 -27.98 30.84 16.24
C LEU A 144 -29.24 31.27 15.45
N TYR A 145 -29.37 30.76 14.22
CA TYR A 145 -30.54 30.91 13.35
C TYR A 145 -31.33 29.61 13.24
N ASN A 146 -32.54 29.66 12.67
CA ASN A 146 -33.50 28.54 12.63
C ASN A 146 -32.95 27.23 12.03
N ASN A 147 -32.05 27.32 11.05
CA ASN A 147 -31.47 26.18 10.35
C ASN A 147 -29.94 26.23 10.29
N GLY A 148 -29.30 26.99 11.18
CA GLY A 148 -27.84 27.00 11.20
C GLY A 148 -27.18 28.22 11.81
N LYS A 149 -25.89 28.33 11.52
CA LYS A 149 -24.98 29.36 12.02
C LYS A 149 -23.85 29.59 11.03
N TYR A 150 -23.22 30.76 11.08
CA TYR A 150 -22.00 31.00 10.32
C TYR A 150 -20.91 31.68 11.15
N PHE A 151 -19.68 31.45 10.73
CA PHE A 151 -18.48 32.09 11.24
C PHE A 151 -17.83 32.87 10.09
N VAL A 152 -17.24 34.02 10.40
CA VAL A 152 -16.47 34.80 9.42
C VAL A 152 -14.99 34.51 9.60
N LEU A 153 -14.30 34.13 8.53
CA LEU A 153 -12.87 33.84 8.50
C LEU A 153 -12.07 35.04 7.99
N GLU A 154 -10.87 35.22 8.55
CA GLU A 154 -9.88 36.20 8.07
C GLU A 154 -9.13 35.73 6.82
N GLU A 155 -9.18 34.43 6.51
CA GLU A 155 -8.57 33.81 5.34
C GLU A 155 -9.51 32.76 4.72
N VAL A 156 -9.24 32.35 3.48
CA VAL A 156 -9.98 31.24 2.85
C VAL A 156 -9.38 29.91 3.30
N ALA A 157 -10.17 29.05 3.94
CA ALA A 157 -9.75 27.73 4.37
C ALA A 157 -9.60 26.79 3.17
N LYS A 158 -8.44 26.15 3.01
CA LYS A 158 -8.17 25.26 1.87
C LYS A 158 -8.20 23.79 2.30
N PRO A 159 -8.95 22.92 1.60
CA PRO A 159 -8.85 21.49 1.84
C PRO A 159 -7.45 21.00 1.51
N LEU A 160 -6.83 20.25 2.44
CA LEU A 160 -5.57 19.56 2.18
C LEU A 160 -5.80 18.36 1.25
N PRO A 161 -4.85 18.04 0.35
CA PRO A 161 -4.93 16.80 -0.42
C PRO A 161 -4.85 15.60 0.52
N ASN A 162 -5.52 14.49 0.17
CA ASN A 162 -5.22 13.20 0.80
C ASN A 162 -3.92 12.63 0.23
N LEU A 163 -3.40 11.57 0.83
CA LEU A 163 -2.15 10.92 0.40
C LEU A 163 -2.20 10.47 -1.08
N TYR A 164 -3.36 10.00 -1.56
CA TYR A 164 -3.52 9.64 -2.98
C TYR A 164 -3.40 10.86 -3.90
N GLU A 165 -4.12 11.94 -3.60
CA GLU A 165 -4.07 13.21 -4.34
C GLU A 165 -2.67 13.82 -4.33
N PHE A 166 -1.94 13.68 -3.22
CA PHE A 166 -0.55 14.10 -3.09
C PHE A 166 0.37 13.30 -4.03
N TYR A 167 0.35 11.96 -3.96
CA TYR A 167 1.24 11.13 -4.78
C TYR A 167 0.86 11.12 -6.26
N LYS A 168 -0.41 11.37 -6.60
CA LYS A 168 -0.83 11.60 -7.99
C LYS A 168 -0.05 12.72 -8.68
N VAL A 169 0.41 13.72 -7.93
CA VAL A 169 1.23 14.83 -8.45
C VAL A 169 2.72 14.57 -8.24
N ASN A 170 3.11 14.14 -7.04
CA ASN A 170 4.52 14.12 -6.60
C ASN A 170 5.25 12.80 -6.86
N ASN A 171 4.55 11.70 -7.09
CA ASN A 171 5.14 10.43 -7.55
C ASN A 171 4.12 9.62 -8.38
N PRO A 172 4.00 9.91 -9.69
CA PRO A 172 3.07 9.20 -10.57
C PRO A 172 3.28 7.69 -10.63
N VAL A 173 4.51 7.20 -10.41
CA VAL A 173 4.82 5.75 -10.41
C VAL A 173 4.15 5.06 -9.22
N LEU A 174 4.24 5.63 -8.01
CA LEU A 174 3.51 5.10 -6.85
C LEU A 174 2.00 5.16 -7.08
N ARG A 175 1.49 6.24 -7.67
CA ARG A 175 0.07 6.33 -8.02
C ARG A 175 -0.35 5.25 -9.03
N ASP A 176 0.45 5.00 -10.06
CA ASP A 176 0.15 3.95 -11.06
C ASP A 176 0.26 2.54 -10.43
N TYR A 177 1.17 2.34 -9.48
CA TYR A 177 1.22 1.12 -8.67
C TYR A 177 -0.06 0.95 -7.85
N ILE A 178 -0.51 1.97 -7.12
CA ILE A 178 -1.77 1.95 -6.35
C ILE A 178 -2.96 1.64 -7.29
N ASP A 179 -3.10 2.36 -8.39
CA ASP A 179 -4.19 2.17 -9.36
C ASP A 179 -4.17 0.74 -9.96
N SER A 180 -2.98 0.17 -10.17
CA SER A 180 -2.84 -1.20 -10.69
C SER A 180 -3.37 -2.30 -9.75
N GLN A 181 -3.56 -1.96 -8.47
CA GLN A 181 -4.08 -2.86 -7.45
C GLN A 181 -5.62 -2.84 -7.35
N ASP A 182 -6.31 -2.11 -8.22
CA ASP A 182 -7.77 -2.13 -8.33
C ASP A 182 -8.28 -3.50 -8.79
N SER A 183 -9.09 -4.13 -7.96
CA SER A 183 -9.81 -5.36 -8.28
C SER A 183 -11.31 -5.12 -8.28
N ILE A 184 -12.02 -5.73 -9.24
CA ILE A 184 -13.48 -5.66 -9.31
C ILE A 184 -14.04 -6.85 -8.55
N ILE A 185 -14.72 -6.59 -7.44
CA ILE A 185 -15.36 -7.62 -6.63
C ILE A 185 -16.88 -7.49 -6.66
N LEU A 186 -17.55 -8.64 -6.57
CA LEU A 186 -19.00 -8.73 -6.49
C LEU A 186 -19.46 -8.37 -5.07
N ASP A 187 -20.23 -7.29 -4.94
CA ASP A 187 -20.94 -6.99 -3.70
C ASP A 187 -22.14 -7.93 -3.57
N ARG A 188 -21.93 -9.04 -2.86
CA ARG A 188 -22.95 -10.09 -2.69
C ARG A 188 -24.20 -9.61 -1.95
N GLU A 189 -24.08 -8.62 -1.07
CA GLU A 189 -25.22 -8.12 -0.28
C GLU A 189 -26.15 -7.26 -1.13
N ARG A 190 -25.59 -6.51 -2.07
CA ARG A 190 -26.36 -5.64 -2.99
C ARG A 190 -26.72 -6.35 -4.30
N SER A 191 -26.03 -7.43 -4.64
CA SER A 191 -26.31 -8.26 -5.81
C SER A 191 -27.51 -9.18 -5.59
N LYS A 192 -28.32 -9.38 -6.63
CA LYS A 192 -29.51 -10.23 -6.55
C LYS A 192 -29.26 -11.56 -7.24
N PRO A 193 -29.50 -12.71 -6.59
CA PRO A 193 -29.41 -14.01 -7.25
C PRO A 193 -30.55 -14.14 -8.26
N ILE A 194 -30.23 -14.44 -9.52
CA ILE A 194 -31.21 -14.57 -10.62
C ILE A 194 -31.34 -16.00 -11.15
N GLY A 195 -30.43 -16.91 -10.79
CA GLY A 195 -30.50 -18.30 -11.20
C GLY A 195 -29.24 -19.09 -10.86
N PHE A 196 -29.05 -20.21 -11.56
CA PHE A 196 -27.86 -21.06 -11.48
C PHE A 196 -27.34 -21.33 -12.89
N ASP A 197 -26.02 -21.45 -13.05
CA ASP A 197 -25.37 -21.86 -14.30
C ASP A 197 -25.34 -23.40 -14.45
N ASP A 198 -24.78 -23.88 -15.55
CA ASP A 198 -24.72 -25.32 -15.89
C ASP A 198 -23.85 -26.14 -14.91
N ASP A 199 -22.94 -25.48 -14.19
CA ASP A 199 -22.08 -26.07 -13.15
C ASP A 199 -22.72 -25.98 -11.75
N GLY A 200 -23.92 -25.38 -11.65
CA GLY A 200 -24.68 -25.23 -10.41
C GLY A 200 -24.26 -24.05 -9.54
N ASN A 201 -23.42 -23.14 -10.06
CA ASN A 201 -23.06 -21.92 -9.36
C ASN A 201 -24.19 -20.88 -9.48
N THR A 202 -24.41 -20.10 -8.42
CA THR A 202 -25.42 -19.03 -8.43
C THR A 202 -25.01 -17.90 -9.37
N VAL A 203 -25.89 -17.54 -10.30
CA VAL A 203 -25.75 -16.37 -11.19
C VAL A 203 -26.43 -15.17 -10.55
N TYR A 204 -25.74 -14.02 -10.58
CA TYR A 204 -26.22 -12.77 -9.97
C TYR A 204 -26.51 -11.69 -11.02
N ASP A 205 -27.52 -10.87 -10.77
CA ASP A 205 -27.62 -9.50 -11.28
C ASP A 205 -26.68 -8.64 -10.42
N SER A 206 -25.48 -8.42 -10.94
CA SER A 206 -24.32 -8.04 -10.16
C SER A 206 -24.23 -6.54 -9.89
N VAL A 207 -24.01 -6.20 -8.62
CA VAL A 207 -23.47 -4.91 -8.19
C VAL A 207 -21.99 -5.13 -7.92
N ASN A 208 -21.14 -4.51 -8.72
CA ASN A 208 -19.69 -4.59 -8.56
C ASN A 208 -19.17 -3.36 -7.83
N ILE A 209 -18.13 -3.55 -7.02
CA ILE A 209 -17.38 -2.47 -6.37
C ILE A 209 -15.90 -2.60 -6.71
N VAL A 210 -15.23 -1.46 -6.77
CA VAL A 210 -13.77 -1.41 -6.89
C VAL A 210 -13.19 -1.61 -5.49
N TYR A 211 -12.31 -2.58 -5.35
CA TYR A 211 -11.59 -2.90 -4.13
C TYR A 211 -10.09 -2.84 -4.43
N ASN A 212 -9.41 -1.86 -3.87
CA ASN A 212 -7.99 -1.65 -4.08
C ASN A 212 -7.18 -2.48 -3.08
N LEU A 213 -6.36 -3.42 -3.56
CA LEU A 213 -5.57 -4.32 -2.71
C LEU A 213 -4.50 -3.57 -1.92
N PHE A 214 -3.89 -2.54 -2.52
CA PHE A 214 -2.93 -1.69 -1.82
C PHE A 214 -3.57 -0.97 -0.63
N GLU A 215 -4.76 -0.39 -0.81
CA GLU A 215 -5.43 0.34 0.27
C GLU A 215 -5.87 -0.58 1.42
N ALA A 216 -6.18 -1.84 1.11
CA ALA A 216 -6.53 -2.84 2.08
C ALA A 216 -5.33 -3.36 2.88
N GLU A 217 -4.17 -3.50 2.23
CA GLU A 217 -2.95 -4.04 2.82
C GLU A 217 -2.15 -2.98 3.59
N TYR A 218 -1.97 -1.80 2.99
CA TYR A 218 -1.16 -0.73 3.56
C TYR A 218 -2.05 0.32 4.25
N PHE A 219 -2.72 1.18 3.49
CA PHE A 219 -3.55 2.24 4.06
C PHE A 219 -4.54 2.80 3.03
N PRO A 220 -5.80 3.14 3.42
CA PRO A 220 -6.77 3.74 2.52
C PRO A 220 -6.43 5.19 2.20
N VAL A 221 -5.49 5.38 1.27
CA VAL A 221 -4.90 6.68 0.91
C VAL A 221 -5.88 7.64 0.25
N SER A 222 -6.94 7.14 -0.39
CA SER A 222 -8.00 7.95 -1.00
C SER A 222 -9.12 8.35 -0.03
N LEU A 223 -9.22 7.68 1.12
CA LEU A 223 -10.33 7.88 2.06
C LEU A 223 -9.96 8.78 3.24
N GLU A 224 -10.95 9.54 3.67
CA GLU A 224 -10.85 10.41 4.85
C GLU A 224 -11.26 9.65 6.11
N SER A 225 -10.42 9.70 7.13
CA SER A 225 -10.67 9.04 8.41
C SER A 225 -10.54 9.99 9.58
N ARG A 226 -11.47 9.86 10.54
CA ARG A 226 -11.44 10.65 11.77
C ARG A 226 -10.31 10.21 12.70
N ASN A 227 -10.08 8.90 12.77
CA ASN A 227 -9.30 8.25 13.83
C ASN A 227 -7.98 7.63 13.34
N TYR A 228 -7.85 7.42 12.03
CA TYR A 228 -6.70 6.76 11.44
C TYR A 228 -6.00 7.72 10.48
N THR A 229 -4.68 7.76 10.58
CA THR A 229 -3.81 8.52 9.69
C THR A 229 -2.58 7.66 9.41
N ALA A 230 -1.78 8.02 8.41
CA ALA A 230 -0.53 7.34 8.12
C ALA A 230 0.62 8.33 7.91
N THR A 231 1.83 7.80 7.98
CA THR A 231 3.05 8.50 7.55
C THR A 231 3.67 7.70 6.43
N PHE A 232 3.94 8.34 5.31
CA PHE A 232 4.64 7.77 4.17
C PHE A 232 5.98 8.49 4.05
N VAL A 233 7.08 7.77 4.21
CA VAL A 233 8.42 8.21 3.79
C VAL A 233 8.68 7.52 2.45
N PHE A 234 8.53 8.26 1.36
CA PHE A 234 8.57 7.73 0.00
C PHE A 234 9.26 8.76 -0.91
N PRO A 235 10.20 8.36 -1.79
CA PRO A 235 10.94 9.34 -2.59
C PRO A 235 9.99 10.14 -3.49
N GLN A 236 10.27 11.44 -3.64
CA GLN A 236 9.63 12.23 -4.69
C GLN A 236 10.10 11.76 -6.07
N LYS A 237 9.36 12.16 -7.11
CA LYS A 237 9.60 11.72 -8.49
C LYS A 237 11.07 11.88 -8.91
N GLU A 238 11.65 13.05 -8.69
CA GLU A 238 13.01 13.36 -9.11
C GLU A 238 14.05 12.46 -8.43
N ASP A 239 13.96 12.28 -7.10
CA ASP A 239 14.89 11.42 -6.35
C ASP A 239 14.71 9.94 -6.68
N TYR A 240 13.47 9.52 -6.96
CA TYR A 240 13.16 8.17 -7.41
C TYR A 240 13.79 7.88 -8.79
N GLU A 241 13.63 8.79 -9.75
CA GLU A 241 14.24 8.69 -11.09
C GLU A 241 15.78 8.78 -11.03
N GLU A 242 16.33 9.60 -10.14
CA GLU A 242 17.78 9.69 -9.93
C GLU A 242 18.34 8.37 -9.38
N ALA A 243 17.73 7.81 -8.33
CA ALA A 243 18.18 6.56 -7.74
C ALA A 243 18.10 5.37 -8.73
N LEU A 244 17.05 5.31 -9.55
CA LEU A 244 16.94 4.32 -10.63
C LEU A 244 18.01 4.51 -11.71
N THR A 245 18.39 5.77 -11.99
CA THR A 245 19.46 6.07 -12.95
C THR A 245 20.83 5.61 -12.42
N VAL A 246 21.11 5.83 -11.14
CA VAL A 246 22.33 5.34 -10.49
C VAL A 246 22.36 3.80 -10.54
N MET A 247 21.26 3.14 -10.16
CA MET A 247 21.13 1.69 -10.26
C MET A 247 21.35 1.18 -11.70
N ALA A 248 20.79 1.83 -12.71
CA ALA A 248 20.96 1.44 -14.12
C ALA A 248 22.44 1.45 -14.52
N GLN A 249 23.18 2.48 -14.10
CA GLN A 249 24.61 2.62 -14.37
C GLN A 249 25.44 1.58 -13.62
N ASP A 250 25.10 1.30 -12.36
CA ASP A 250 25.81 0.33 -11.52
C ASP A 250 25.64 -1.11 -12.00
N MET A 251 24.47 -1.45 -12.56
CA MET A 251 24.24 -2.75 -13.20
C MET A 251 25.14 -3.01 -14.42
N ASN A 252 25.59 -1.95 -15.10
CA ASN A 252 26.46 -2.03 -16.28
C ASN A 252 25.95 -2.97 -17.39
N ILE A 253 24.62 -3.00 -17.57
CA ILE A 253 23.97 -3.83 -18.60
C ILE A 253 23.85 -3.03 -19.91
N PRO A 254 24.27 -3.57 -21.07
CA PRO A 254 24.08 -2.89 -22.35
C PRO A 254 22.62 -2.52 -22.62
N GLY A 255 22.36 -1.23 -22.84
CA GLY A 255 21.01 -0.70 -23.07
C GLY A 255 20.32 -0.15 -21.82
N TYR A 256 20.86 -0.41 -20.63
CA TYR A 256 20.39 0.14 -19.36
C TYR A 256 21.24 1.35 -18.98
N ASN A 257 20.75 2.55 -19.27
CA ASN A 257 21.54 3.78 -19.10
C ASN A 257 20.97 4.74 -18.04
N ASP A 258 19.66 4.68 -17.83
CA ASP A 258 18.92 5.58 -16.95
C ASP A 258 17.64 4.90 -16.43
N TYR A 259 16.89 5.63 -15.61
CA TYR A 259 15.62 5.16 -15.03
C TYR A 259 14.61 4.65 -16.05
N SER A 260 14.58 5.20 -17.26
CA SER A 260 13.61 4.81 -18.30
C SER A 260 13.89 3.42 -18.86
N SER A 261 15.11 2.92 -18.64
CA SER A 261 15.53 1.57 -19.02
C SER A 261 15.13 0.52 -17.98
N ILE A 262 14.74 0.93 -16.76
CA ILE A 262 14.39 0.00 -15.69
C ILE A 262 12.95 -0.51 -15.89
N PRO A 263 12.72 -1.83 -16.01
CA PRO A 263 11.40 -2.41 -16.20
C PRO A 263 10.44 -2.01 -15.08
N ILE A 264 9.24 -1.57 -15.46
CA ILE A 264 8.19 -1.23 -14.49
C ILE A 264 7.75 -2.44 -13.67
N GLU A 265 7.78 -3.63 -14.26
CA GLU A 265 7.48 -4.90 -13.57
C GLU A 265 8.45 -5.15 -12.41
N TRP A 266 9.76 -4.95 -12.61
CA TRP A 266 10.73 -5.06 -11.51
C TRP A 266 10.47 -4.03 -10.42
N GLN A 267 10.13 -2.79 -10.81
CA GLN A 267 9.80 -1.74 -9.84
C GLN A 267 8.59 -2.14 -9.01
N HIS A 268 7.55 -2.69 -9.62
CA HIS A 268 6.32 -3.13 -8.94
C HIS A 268 6.52 -4.40 -8.10
N ASP A 269 7.30 -5.37 -8.59
CA ASP A 269 7.47 -6.66 -7.93
C ASP A 269 8.48 -6.60 -6.76
N ILE A 270 9.46 -5.70 -6.83
CA ILE A 270 10.60 -5.67 -5.90
C ILE A 270 10.71 -4.32 -5.18
N LEU A 271 10.83 -3.22 -5.93
CA LEU A 271 11.17 -1.92 -5.34
C LEU A 271 10.00 -1.32 -4.55
N MET A 272 8.79 -1.31 -5.10
CA MET A 272 7.60 -0.75 -4.46
C MET A 272 7.28 -1.45 -3.14
N PRO A 273 7.17 -2.80 -3.07
CA PRO A 273 6.96 -3.49 -1.80
C PRO A 273 8.04 -3.17 -0.78
N HIS A 274 9.33 -3.17 -1.20
CA HIS A 274 10.43 -2.82 -0.31
C HIS A 274 10.28 -1.40 0.27
N LEU A 275 9.99 -0.41 -0.56
CA LEU A 275 9.80 0.98 -0.10
C LEU A 275 8.60 1.11 0.82
N LEU A 276 7.51 0.41 0.54
CA LEU A 276 6.30 0.46 1.37
C LEU A 276 6.50 -0.22 2.72
N GLU A 277 7.19 -1.36 2.74
CA GLU A 277 7.60 -2.04 3.96
C GLU A 277 8.52 -1.16 4.82
N GLN A 278 9.43 -0.41 4.20
CA GLN A 278 10.38 0.45 4.91
C GLN A 278 9.79 1.82 5.27
N GLY A 279 8.81 2.33 4.52
CA GLY A 279 8.43 3.74 4.54
C GLY A 279 7.02 4.05 5.04
N VAL A 280 6.15 3.05 5.23
CA VAL A 280 4.75 3.29 5.61
C VAL A 280 4.48 2.92 7.07
N PHE A 281 3.95 3.89 7.81
CA PHE A 281 3.68 3.77 9.25
C PHE A 281 2.27 4.21 9.60
N LEU A 282 1.73 3.62 10.67
CA LEU A 282 0.48 4.07 11.25
C LEU A 282 0.69 5.37 12.03
N ASN A 283 -0.29 6.27 11.92
CA ASN A 283 -0.32 7.61 12.49
C ASN A 283 0.62 8.61 11.81
N MET A 284 0.38 9.89 12.09
CA MET A 284 1.25 11.01 11.75
C MET A 284 2.44 11.05 12.72
N ILE A 285 3.61 10.64 12.23
CA ILE A 285 4.87 10.54 12.99
C ILE A 285 5.70 11.78 12.68
N GLU A 286 6.19 12.44 13.72
CA GLU A 286 7.06 13.62 13.60
C GLU A 286 8.50 13.19 13.27
N PRO A 287 9.27 13.99 12.52
CA PRO A 287 10.58 13.59 12.02
C PRO A 287 11.59 13.26 13.14
N GLU A 288 11.41 13.82 14.33
CA GLU A 288 12.26 13.55 15.50
C GLU A 288 12.20 12.08 15.94
N GLU A 289 11.10 11.37 15.66
CA GLU A 289 10.93 9.95 15.98
C GLU A 289 11.76 9.03 15.05
N PHE A 290 12.34 9.57 13.98
CA PHE A 290 13.21 8.85 13.04
C PHE A 290 14.71 9.08 13.32
N ILE A 291 15.05 9.89 14.32
CA ILE A 291 16.44 10.26 14.63
C ILE A 291 17.05 9.26 15.59
N TRP A 292 18.26 8.79 15.28
CA TRP A 292 19.05 7.96 16.17
C TRP A 292 19.54 8.78 17.36
N GLU A 293 19.34 8.29 18.58
CA GLU A 293 19.84 8.98 19.77
C GLU A 293 21.36 8.84 19.90
N THR A 294 21.94 7.76 19.35
CA THR A 294 23.37 7.43 19.42
C THR A 294 23.86 6.71 18.16
N GLU A 295 25.18 6.67 17.94
CA GLU A 295 25.79 5.94 16.79
C GLU A 295 25.62 4.41 16.87
N GLU A 296 25.35 3.86 18.05
CA GLU A 296 25.07 2.43 18.26
C GLU A 296 23.56 2.13 18.30
N ASP A 297 22.72 3.14 18.04
CA ASP A 297 21.28 2.99 18.05
C ASP A 297 20.83 2.07 16.89
N THR A 298 19.85 1.23 17.19
CA THR A 298 19.25 0.34 16.20
C THR A 298 17.80 0.74 15.94
N LEU A 299 17.46 2.04 16.09
CA LEU A 299 16.11 2.58 16.04
C LEU A 299 15.22 1.76 15.12
N LYS A 300 14.21 1.13 15.74
CA LYS A 300 13.22 0.35 15.02
C LYS A 300 11.86 0.93 15.20
N LEU A 301 11.17 1.12 14.09
CA LEU A 301 9.77 1.46 14.07
C LEU A 301 8.98 0.25 13.57
N GLN A 302 7.74 0.15 14.03
CA GLN A 302 6.81 -0.84 13.50
C GLN A 302 6.18 -0.26 12.24
N ASN A 303 6.38 -0.91 11.10
CA ASN A 303 5.72 -0.52 9.85
C ASN A 303 4.22 -0.86 9.90
N ILE A 304 3.49 -0.46 8.86
CA ILE A 304 2.04 -0.67 8.78
C ILE A 304 1.61 -2.14 8.72
N LEU A 305 2.49 -3.04 8.25
CA LEU A 305 2.28 -4.48 8.19
C LEU A 305 2.53 -5.18 9.55
N GLY A 306 3.10 -4.46 10.51
CA GLY A 306 3.38 -4.95 11.86
C GLY A 306 4.83 -5.41 12.07
N ASP A 307 5.70 -5.27 11.07
CA ASP A 307 7.10 -5.65 11.14
C ASP A 307 7.95 -4.60 11.84
N SER A 308 8.96 -5.05 12.57
CA SER A 308 9.96 -4.17 13.19
C SER A 308 11.10 -3.91 12.22
N ILE A 309 11.10 -2.73 11.60
CA ILE A 309 12.09 -2.33 10.60
C ILE A 309 13.16 -1.42 11.23
N GLN A 310 14.40 -1.53 10.77
CA GLN A 310 15.46 -0.63 11.18
C GLN A 310 15.43 0.62 10.31
N ILE A 311 15.41 1.81 10.93
CA ILE A 311 15.37 3.07 10.19
C ILE A 311 16.80 3.49 9.85
N LEU A 312 17.14 3.45 8.56
CA LEU A 312 18.48 3.79 8.04
C LEU A 312 18.46 5.05 7.17
N TYR A 313 17.45 5.89 7.32
CA TYR A 313 17.22 7.08 6.49
C TYR A 313 16.69 8.24 7.32
N THR A 314 16.77 9.45 6.76
CA THR A 314 16.27 10.68 7.38
C THR A 314 15.11 11.25 6.55
N PRO A 315 13.89 11.35 7.11
CA PRO A 315 12.77 11.99 6.43
C PRO A 315 12.96 13.51 6.33
N VAL A 316 12.69 14.07 5.16
CA VAL A 316 12.72 15.52 4.88
C VAL A 316 11.48 15.94 4.09
N ASP A 317 11.35 17.24 3.78
CA ASP A 317 10.29 17.79 2.92
C ASP A 317 8.86 17.38 3.34
N LYS A 318 8.59 17.49 4.65
CA LYS A 318 7.29 17.17 5.25
C LYS A 318 6.15 17.89 4.52
N SER A 319 5.23 17.11 3.98
CA SER A 319 3.97 17.56 3.39
C SER A 319 2.80 17.07 4.23
N ILE A 320 1.92 18.00 4.64
CA ILE A 320 0.74 17.69 5.44
C ILE A 320 -0.43 17.36 4.51
N CYS A 321 -0.98 16.16 4.64
CA CYS A 321 -2.15 15.68 3.92
C CYS A 321 -3.35 15.56 4.88
N SER A 322 -4.58 15.54 4.35
CA SER A 322 -5.80 15.42 5.16
C SER A 322 -5.89 14.12 5.97
N ASN A 323 -5.27 13.05 5.48
CA ASN A 323 -5.24 11.73 6.10
C ASN A 323 -3.83 11.24 6.50
N GLY A 324 -2.81 12.11 6.50
CA GLY A 324 -1.47 11.70 6.91
C GLY A 324 -0.34 12.69 6.65
N TYR A 325 0.89 12.23 6.84
CA TYR A 325 2.11 12.93 6.44
C TYR A 325 2.78 12.20 5.28
N ALA A 326 3.32 12.98 4.34
CA ALA A 326 4.24 12.50 3.33
C ALA A 326 5.60 13.17 3.54
N TYR A 327 6.67 12.38 3.52
CA TYR A 327 8.05 12.83 3.59
C TYR A 327 8.82 12.30 2.40
N ASN A 328 9.84 13.05 2.00
CA ASN A 328 10.89 12.59 1.11
C ASN A 328 12.06 11.99 1.92
N TYR A 329 12.98 11.32 1.24
CA TYR A 329 14.26 10.91 1.83
C TYR A 329 15.28 12.06 1.69
N GLU A 330 16.11 12.30 2.70
CA GLU A 330 17.25 13.23 2.55
C GLU A 330 18.24 12.74 1.48
N SER A 331 18.41 11.42 1.41
CA SER A 331 19.22 10.74 0.40
C SER A 331 18.60 9.37 0.15
N PHE A 332 18.07 9.16 -1.06
CA PHE A 332 17.51 7.89 -1.47
C PHE A 332 18.51 7.13 -2.35
N SER A 333 18.74 5.86 -2.03
CA SER A 333 19.52 4.94 -2.86
C SER A 333 18.88 3.56 -2.84
N ILE A 334 18.92 2.86 -3.97
CA ILE A 334 18.38 1.52 -4.10
C ILE A 334 19.47 0.53 -3.66
N PRO A 335 19.24 -0.31 -2.64
CA PRO A 335 20.22 -1.28 -2.20
C PRO A 335 20.58 -2.28 -3.31
N ASP A 336 21.88 -2.49 -3.54
CA ASP A 336 22.40 -3.46 -4.53
C ASP A 336 21.85 -4.87 -4.34
N SER A 337 21.49 -5.25 -3.11
CA SER A 337 20.86 -6.53 -2.82
C SER A 337 19.52 -6.73 -3.53
N LEU A 338 18.82 -5.68 -3.94
CA LEU A 338 17.53 -5.79 -4.64
C LEU A 338 17.67 -6.13 -6.12
N TYR A 339 18.83 -5.84 -6.73
CA TYR A 339 19.02 -6.00 -8.17
C TYR A 339 20.29 -6.77 -8.56
N ASN A 340 21.20 -7.01 -7.62
CA ASN A 340 22.47 -7.72 -7.86
C ASN A 340 22.63 -9.00 -7.02
N SER A 341 21.62 -9.36 -6.22
CA SER A 341 21.58 -10.64 -5.53
C SER A 341 21.31 -11.81 -6.50
N SER A 342 21.60 -13.03 -6.05
CA SER A 342 21.24 -14.23 -6.80
C SER A 342 19.74 -14.49 -6.72
N SER A 343 19.17 -15.01 -7.80
CA SER A 343 17.75 -15.32 -7.88
C SER A 343 17.56 -16.83 -7.69
N LYS A 344 17.41 -17.22 -6.42
CA LYS A 344 17.21 -18.62 -6.04
C LYS A 344 15.74 -18.99 -6.12
N TYR A 345 15.46 -20.07 -6.85
CA TYR A 345 14.16 -20.69 -7.01
C TYR A 345 14.17 -22.09 -6.36
N GLU A 346 13.53 -22.20 -5.19
CA GLU A 346 13.44 -23.45 -4.44
C GLU A 346 12.56 -24.46 -5.21
N ALA A 347 13.02 -25.70 -5.33
CA ALA A 347 12.36 -26.67 -6.20
C ALA A 347 10.93 -26.96 -5.76
N GLU A 348 10.67 -27.05 -4.45
CA GLU A 348 9.33 -27.29 -3.87
C GLU A 348 8.22 -26.34 -4.35
N LEU A 349 8.57 -25.14 -4.82
CA LEU A 349 7.61 -24.21 -5.46
C LEU A 349 6.98 -24.78 -6.75
N LEU A 350 7.54 -25.86 -7.28
CA LEU A 350 6.99 -26.59 -8.43
C LEU A 350 5.86 -27.55 -8.06
N LEU A 351 5.58 -27.78 -6.77
CA LEU A 351 4.59 -28.75 -6.30
C LEU A 351 3.47 -28.11 -5.48
N ASP A 352 2.26 -28.64 -5.66
CA ASP A 352 1.11 -28.43 -4.77
C ASP A 352 0.92 -29.63 -3.86
N GLU A 353 0.69 -29.38 -2.56
CA GLU A 353 0.24 -30.42 -1.63
C GLU A 353 -1.26 -30.70 -1.88
N THR A 354 -1.54 -31.89 -2.42
CA THR A 354 -2.91 -32.33 -2.73
C THR A 354 -3.53 -33.21 -1.63
N GLY A 355 -2.77 -33.43 -0.56
CA GLY A 355 -3.16 -34.18 0.62
C GLY A 355 -1.92 -34.61 1.41
N LEU A 356 -2.12 -35.22 2.58
CA LEU A 356 -1.04 -35.58 3.49
C LEU A 356 0.07 -36.39 2.77
N ASN A 357 1.25 -35.79 2.61
CA ASN A 357 2.40 -36.36 1.90
C ASN A 357 2.10 -36.77 0.45
N ARG A 358 1.21 -36.04 -0.24
CA ARG A 358 0.87 -36.24 -1.65
C ARG A 358 1.04 -34.94 -2.39
N TYR A 359 1.83 -35.00 -3.46
CA TYR A 359 2.21 -33.83 -4.23
C TYR A 359 1.83 -34.02 -5.69
N ALA A 360 1.38 -32.93 -6.31
CA ALA A 360 1.19 -32.83 -7.74
C ALA A 360 2.03 -31.66 -8.26
N TRP A 361 2.33 -31.66 -9.55
CA TRP A 361 2.96 -30.50 -10.19
C TRP A 361 2.00 -29.31 -10.17
N TYR A 362 2.55 -28.13 -9.89
CA TYR A 362 1.82 -26.86 -10.00
C TYR A 362 1.34 -26.66 -11.44
N GLU A 363 0.26 -25.91 -11.64
CA GLU A 363 -0.40 -25.78 -12.96
C GLU A 363 0.53 -25.25 -14.06
N ASN A 364 1.51 -24.42 -13.70
CA ASN A 364 2.47 -23.82 -14.63
C ASN A 364 3.69 -24.71 -14.95
N VAL A 365 3.74 -25.93 -14.40
CA VAL A 365 4.82 -26.89 -14.65
C VAL A 365 4.38 -27.91 -15.69
N ASN A 366 5.10 -27.96 -16.81
CA ASN A 366 4.80 -28.87 -17.91
C ASN A 366 5.69 -30.11 -17.83
N VAL A 367 5.07 -31.28 -17.67
CA VAL A 367 5.77 -32.57 -17.61
C VAL A 367 5.37 -33.46 -18.78
N VAL A 368 6.37 -33.88 -19.55
CA VAL A 368 6.20 -34.81 -20.66
C VAL A 368 6.97 -36.09 -20.36
N ALA A 369 6.25 -37.20 -20.24
CA ALA A 369 6.84 -38.50 -19.96
C ALA A 369 6.08 -39.62 -20.69
N ASP A 370 6.75 -40.74 -20.96
CA ASP A 370 6.12 -41.91 -21.60
C ASP A 370 5.28 -42.76 -20.63
N GLN A 371 5.41 -42.49 -19.33
CA GLN A 371 4.64 -43.07 -18.24
C GLN A 371 4.49 -42.06 -17.10
N ILE A 372 3.57 -42.34 -16.18
CA ILE A 372 3.30 -41.46 -15.03
C ILE A 372 4.40 -41.64 -13.98
N PHE A 373 4.99 -40.53 -13.57
CA PHE A 373 5.88 -40.45 -12.43
C PHE A 373 5.28 -39.52 -11.37
N THR A 374 5.17 -40.01 -10.14
CA THR A 374 4.68 -39.19 -9.02
C THR A 374 5.83 -38.41 -8.42
N PRO A 375 5.77 -37.07 -8.39
CA PRO A 375 6.76 -36.27 -7.68
C PRO A 375 6.61 -36.46 -6.16
N LEU A 376 7.73 -36.41 -5.46
CA LEU A 376 7.77 -36.42 -4.00
C LEU A 376 8.48 -35.15 -3.54
N GLN A 377 7.92 -34.46 -2.55
CA GLN A 377 8.67 -33.52 -1.73
C GLN A 377 9.19 -34.27 -0.50
N GLU A 378 10.52 -34.32 -0.34
CA GLU A 378 11.18 -35.03 0.76
C GLU A 378 11.83 -34.02 1.69
N TYR A 379 11.48 -34.05 2.98
CA TYR A 379 12.09 -33.19 4.00
C TYR A 379 13.52 -33.66 4.29
N ILE A 380 14.48 -32.76 4.09
CA ILE A 380 15.90 -32.97 4.31
C ILE A 380 16.47 -31.70 4.94
N ASN A 381 16.75 -31.76 6.23
CA ASN A 381 17.27 -30.64 7.03
C ASN A 381 18.64 -30.06 6.61
N THR A 382 19.26 -30.61 5.56
CA THR A 382 20.50 -30.10 4.98
C THR A 382 20.29 -29.48 3.60
N ALA A 383 19.07 -29.50 3.07
CA ALA A 383 18.66 -28.83 1.84
C ALA A 383 18.48 -27.32 2.08
N SER A 384 18.36 -26.52 1.01
CA SER A 384 18.31 -25.05 1.10
C SER A 384 17.09 -24.57 1.90
N ASN A 385 15.91 -25.13 1.63
CA ASN A 385 14.68 -24.83 2.37
C ASN A 385 14.10 -26.07 3.08
N ASP A 386 14.99 -26.90 3.63
CA ASP A 386 14.67 -28.15 4.32
C ASP A 386 13.87 -29.19 3.50
N SER A 387 13.70 -28.99 2.19
CA SER A 387 12.99 -29.91 1.30
C SER A 387 13.68 -30.03 -0.06
N ILE A 388 13.42 -31.15 -0.75
CA ILE A 388 13.82 -31.37 -2.14
C ILE A 388 12.66 -31.95 -2.94
N ILE A 389 12.71 -31.80 -4.26
CA ILE A 389 11.88 -32.60 -5.15
C ILE A 389 12.64 -33.84 -5.60
N ARG A 390 11.93 -34.97 -5.57
CA ARG A 390 12.44 -36.26 -6.01
C ARG A 390 11.45 -36.98 -6.91
N ILE A 391 11.92 -37.39 -8.07
CA ILE A 391 11.21 -38.23 -9.03
C ILE A 391 12.05 -39.48 -9.27
N LEU A 392 11.51 -40.64 -8.90
CA LEU A 392 12.20 -41.92 -9.04
C LEU A 392 11.82 -42.61 -10.34
N PHE A 393 12.83 -43.01 -11.11
CA PHE A 393 12.63 -43.82 -12.30
C PHE A 393 12.87 -45.30 -11.97
N PRO A 394 12.15 -46.24 -12.64
CA PRO A 394 12.48 -47.65 -12.58
C PRO A 394 13.95 -47.89 -12.90
N ARG A 395 14.55 -48.90 -12.26
CA ARG A 395 15.95 -49.24 -12.47
C ARG A 395 16.23 -49.52 -13.95
N GLY A 396 17.18 -48.78 -14.53
CA GLY A 396 17.55 -48.93 -15.95
C GLY A 396 16.54 -48.32 -16.93
N TYR A 397 15.64 -47.46 -16.45
CA TYR A 397 14.73 -46.70 -17.28
C TYR A 397 15.51 -45.90 -18.34
N SER A 398 15.10 -46.06 -19.59
CA SER A 398 15.69 -45.38 -20.76
C SER A 398 14.60 -44.71 -21.62
N GLY A 399 13.43 -44.47 -21.02
CA GLY A 399 12.32 -43.80 -21.68
C GLY A 399 12.49 -42.29 -21.70
N SER A 400 11.45 -41.56 -22.09
CA SER A 400 11.48 -40.09 -22.14
C SER A 400 10.90 -39.47 -20.87
N TYR A 401 11.59 -38.49 -20.31
CA TYR A 401 11.06 -37.65 -19.24
C TYR A 401 11.57 -36.22 -19.44
N SER A 402 10.68 -35.23 -19.37
CA SER A 402 11.04 -33.83 -19.38
C SER A 402 10.14 -33.05 -18.43
N VAL A 403 10.72 -32.08 -17.72
CA VAL A 403 10.02 -31.09 -16.90
C VAL A 403 10.42 -29.70 -17.38
N GLU A 404 9.45 -28.81 -17.56
CA GLU A 404 9.63 -27.42 -17.98
C GLU A 404 8.85 -26.49 -17.03
N PHE A 405 9.49 -25.41 -16.60
CA PHE A 405 8.91 -24.39 -15.71
C PHE A 405 9.60 -23.04 -15.87
N LYS A 406 9.03 -22.00 -15.26
CA LYS A 406 9.59 -20.64 -15.23
C LYS A 406 10.03 -20.26 -13.82
N THR A 407 11.28 -19.81 -13.67
CA THR A 407 11.83 -19.37 -12.36
C THR A 407 11.37 -17.95 -12.00
N HIS A 408 12.01 -17.29 -11.02
CA HIS A 408 11.80 -15.86 -10.76
C HIS A 408 12.31 -15.00 -11.91
N SER A 409 11.81 -13.76 -11.99
CA SER A 409 12.25 -12.78 -12.99
C SER A 409 13.66 -12.31 -12.71
N VAL A 410 14.49 -12.20 -13.74
CA VAL A 410 15.89 -11.75 -13.63
C VAL A 410 16.20 -10.73 -14.73
N PHE A 411 17.11 -9.79 -14.45
CA PHE A 411 17.57 -8.78 -15.41
C PHE A 411 18.30 -9.38 -16.62
N PRO A 412 18.34 -8.69 -17.76
CA PRO A 412 19.06 -9.18 -18.94
C PRO A 412 20.57 -9.04 -18.77
N ARG A 413 21.22 -10.15 -18.42
CA ARG A 413 22.68 -10.28 -18.31
C ARG A 413 23.06 -11.74 -18.32
N LYS A 414 24.35 -12.02 -18.18
CA LYS A 414 24.84 -13.39 -18.06
C LYS A 414 24.67 -13.89 -16.63
N TYR A 415 24.42 -15.18 -16.52
CA TYR A 415 24.22 -15.86 -15.26
C TYR A 415 25.04 -17.14 -15.19
N ALA A 416 25.58 -17.44 -14.02
CA ALA A 416 25.92 -18.79 -13.65
C ALA A 416 24.66 -19.44 -13.04
N MET A 417 23.96 -20.25 -13.83
CA MET A 417 22.80 -20.99 -13.35
C MET A 417 23.28 -22.23 -12.60
N GLU A 418 23.19 -22.19 -11.28
CA GLU A 418 23.53 -23.28 -10.38
C GLU A 418 22.33 -24.21 -10.17
N ILE A 419 22.53 -25.52 -10.29
CA ILE A 419 21.53 -26.55 -9.94
C ILE A 419 22.09 -27.37 -8.78
N ALA A 420 21.40 -27.32 -7.64
CA ALA A 420 21.69 -28.16 -6.49
C ALA A 420 20.89 -29.46 -6.55
N THR A 421 21.57 -30.59 -6.35
CA THR A 421 21.00 -31.92 -6.57
C THR A 421 21.62 -32.99 -5.67
N HIS A 422 21.04 -34.18 -5.69
CA HIS A 422 21.54 -35.37 -5.00
C HIS A 422 22.46 -36.18 -5.93
N MET A 423 23.68 -36.51 -5.48
CA MET A 423 24.69 -37.14 -6.36
C MET A 423 24.38 -38.59 -6.77
N ASP A 424 23.67 -39.35 -5.93
CA ASP A 424 23.47 -40.80 -6.18
C ASP A 424 22.21 -41.16 -6.99
N ILE A 425 21.36 -40.17 -7.32
CA ILE A 425 20.08 -40.36 -8.03
C ILE A 425 20.08 -39.43 -9.23
N GLY A 426 20.16 -39.98 -10.44
CA GLY A 426 20.35 -39.17 -11.63
C GLY A 426 20.42 -39.95 -12.94
N GLY A 427 21.02 -39.31 -13.92
CA GLY A 427 21.32 -39.90 -15.22
C GLY A 427 22.00 -38.89 -16.13
N VAL A 428 21.71 -38.96 -17.42
CA VAL A 428 22.16 -37.96 -18.39
C VAL A 428 21.00 -37.02 -18.68
N TYR A 429 21.23 -35.72 -18.55
CA TYR A 429 20.23 -34.68 -18.74
C TYR A 429 20.69 -33.64 -19.74
N ASP A 430 19.83 -33.31 -20.70
CA ASP A 430 19.94 -32.08 -21.47
C ASP A 430 19.17 -30.98 -20.73
N ILE A 431 19.82 -29.85 -20.49
CA ILE A 431 19.28 -28.70 -19.75
C ILE A 431 19.17 -27.54 -20.73
N TYR A 432 17.96 -27.03 -20.86
CA TYR A 432 17.64 -25.91 -21.71
C TYR A 432 17.22 -24.71 -20.88
N VAL A 433 17.63 -23.52 -21.32
CA VAL A 433 17.14 -22.24 -20.82
C VAL A 433 16.65 -21.43 -22.02
N ASN A 434 15.42 -20.92 -21.95
CA ASN A 434 14.79 -20.18 -23.05
C ASN A 434 14.86 -20.93 -24.39
N ASP A 435 14.57 -22.24 -24.35
CA ASP A 435 14.59 -23.17 -25.49
C ASP A 435 15.96 -23.48 -26.11
N GLU A 436 17.05 -22.93 -25.58
CA GLU A 436 18.41 -23.23 -26.01
C GLU A 436 19.08 -24.25 -25.09
N LEU A 437 19.79 -25.23 -25.67
CA LEU A 437 20.55 -26.22 -24.91
C LEU A 437 21.79 -25.56 -24.30
N VAL A 438 21.78 -25.34 -22.99
CA VAL A 438 22.91 -24.72 -22.28
C VAL A 438 23.90 -25.75 -21.74
N ARG A 439 23.43 -26.96 -21.37
CA ARG A 439 24.31 -28.02 -20.84
C ARG A 439 23.72 -29.41 -21.03
N THR A 440 24.56 -30.36 -21.44
CA THR A 440 24.33 -31.78 -21.18
C THR A 440 25.12 -32.17 -19.94
N PHE A 441 24.43 -32.67 -18.91
CA PHE A 441 25.02 -33.09 -17.65
C PHE A 441 24.90 -34.61 -17.45
N ASP A 442 26.03 -35.30 -17.32
CA ASP A 442 26.09 -36.71 -16.94
C ASP A 442 26.42 -36.79 -15.45
N TYR A 443 25.52 -37.35 -14.64
CA TYR A 443 25.75 -37.51 -13.19
C TYR A 443 27.00 -38.33 -12.87
N TYR A 444 27.52 -39.14 -13.82
CA TYR A 444 28.84 -39.76 -13.67
C TYR A 444 29.98 -38.76 -13.43
N ASP A 445 29.79 -37.48 -13.78
CA ASP A 445 30.75 -36.42 -13.50
C ASP A 445 31.01 -36.26 -12.00
N PHE A 446 30.02 -36.47 -11.12
CA PHE A 446 30.26 -36.47 -9.67
C PHE A 446 31.25 -37.56 -9.27
N ILE A 447 31.24 -38.71 -9.93
CA ILE A 447 32.21 -39.79 -9.68
C ILE A 447 33.57 -39.43 -10.32
N ARG A 448 33.55 -38.95 -11.56
CA ARG A 448 34.74 -38.56 -12.34
C ARG A 448 35.58 -37.51 -11.62
N TYR A 449 34.92 -36.49 -11.06
CA TYR A 449 35.54 -35.40 -10.32
C TYR A 449 35.65 -35.66 -8.81
N ARG A 450 35.35 -36.88 -8.34
CA ARG A 450 35.39 -37.28 -6.92
C ARG A 450 34.58 -36.32 -6.02
N GLY A 451 33.45 -35.85 -6.54
CA GLY A 451 32.54 -34.89 -5.92
C GLY A 451 32.99 -33.43 -6.03
N VAL A 452 34.24 -33.11 -6.40
CA VAL A 452 34.68 -31.70 -6.45
C VAL A 452 34.41 -31.13 -7.83
N MET A 453 33.22 -30.56 -8.04
CA MET A 453 32.80 -30.08 -9.35
C MET A 453 33.42 -28.72 -9.69
N PRO A 454 33.96 -28.54 -10.90
CA PRO A 454 34.34 -27.23 -11.39
C PRO A 454 33.09 -26.36 -11.59
N SER A 455 33.20 -25.10 -11.19
CA SER A 455 32.21 -24.05 -11.47
C SER A 455 32.62 -23.25 -12.70
N VAL A 456 31.64 -22.69 -13.42
CA VAL A 456 31.89 -21.68 -14.47
C VAL A 456 32.42 -20.37 -13.89
N ILE A 457 32.15 -20.09 -12.61
CA ILE A 457 32.72 -18.97 -11.86
C ILE A 457 34.20 -19.24 -11.58
N PRO A 458 35.13 -18.38 -12.04
CA PRO A 458 36.56 -18.56 -11.82
C PRO A 458 36.91 -18.74 -10.33
N GLY A 459 37.68 -19.79 -10.02
CA GLY A 459 38.12 -20.09 -8.66
C GLY A 459 37.07 -20.78 -7.76
N LYS A 460 35.78 -20.81 -8.14
CA LYS A 460 34.74 -21.54 -7.41
C LYS A 460 34.80 -23.04 -7.73
N ARG A 461 34.50 -23.85 -6.71
CA ARG A 461 34.35 -25.31 -6.80
C ARG A 461 33.19 -25.72 -5.91
N TYR A 462 32.37 -26.66 -6.38
CA TYR A 462 31.34 -27.27 -5.54
C TYR A 462 31.91 -28.48 -4.83
N ILE A 463 31.80 -28.47 -3.51
CA ILE A 463 32.28 -29.54 -2.63
C ILE A 463 31.04 -30.21 -2.04
N PRO A 464 30.97 -31.55 -2.03
CA PRO A 464 29.77 -32.25 -1.62
C PRO A 464 29.48 -32.04 -0.14
N LYS A 465 28.22 -31.81 0.18
CA LYS A 465 27.67 -31.79 1.55
C LYS A 465 26.87 -33.07 1.76
N GLY A 466 27.49 -34.07 2.37
CA GLY A 466 26.88 -35.39 2.50
C GLY A 466 26.68 -36.05 1.12
N ARG A 467 25.42 -36.26 0.73
CA ARG A 467 25.05 -36.79 -0.60
C ARG A 467 24.60 -35.73 -1.61
N PHE A 468 24.62 -34.46 -1.21
CA PHE A 468 24.24 -33.32 -2.04
C PHE A 468 25.45 -32.62 -2.63
N ASN A 469 25.26 -32.04 -3.80
CA ASN A 469 26.24 -31.23 -4.48
C ASN A 469 25.58 -30.36 -5.54
N SER A 470 26.31 -29.41 -6.09
CA SER A 470 25.83 -28.56 -7.17
C SER A 470 26.73 -28.65 -8.40
N PHE A 471 26.19 -28.19 -9.52
CA PHE A 471 26.95 -27.84 -10.72
C PHE A 471 26.30 -26.60 -11.34
N ASP A 472 27.03 -25.88 -12.18
CA ASP A 472 26.52 -24.66 -12.80
C ASP A 472 26.79 -24.59 -14.31
N VAL A 473 26.06 -23.75 -15.00
CA VAL A 473 26.24 -23.50 -16.42
C VAL A 473 26.15 -22.01 -16.70
N LEU A 474 26.94 -21.54 -17.66
CA LEU A 474 26.82 -20.18 -18.15
C LEU A 474 25.54 -20.07 -19.00
N VAL A 475 24.68 -19.13 -18.64
CA VAL A 475 23.46 -18.76 -19.36
C VAL A 475 23.65 -17.33 -19.84
N ASP A 476 23.62 -17.11 -21.15
CA ASP A 476 23.83 -15.81 -21.80
C ASP A 476 22.69 -15.39 -22.73
N ASN A 477 21.55 -16.09 -22.64
CA ASN A 477 20.37 -15.89 -23.48
C ASN A 477 19.15 -15.32 -22.69
N VAL A 478 19.42 -14.47 -21.70
CA VAL A 478 18.41 -13.63 -21.03
C VAL A 478 18.49 -12.23 -21.62
N GLU A 479 17.59 -11.91 -22.53
CA GLU A 479 17.62 -10.67 -23.32
C GLU A 479 16.76 -9.54 -22.76
N GLU A 480 15.78 -9.88 -21.92
CA GLU A 480 14.88 -8.94 -21.25
C GLU A 480 14.62 -9.36 -19.80
N TYR A 481 14.10 -8.43 -18.98
CA TYR A 481 13.63 -8.76 -17.64
C TYR A 481 12.45 -9.72 -17.75
N SER A 482 12.69 -10.97 -17.41
CA SER A 482 11.76 -12.07 -17.66
C SER A 482 12.02 -13.20 -16.70
N ARG A 483 11.07 -14.13 -16.61
CA ARG A 483 11.21 -15.39 -15.88
C ARG A 483 11.86 -16.43 -16.81
N PRO A 484 13.16 -16.78 -16.65
CA PRO A 484 13.82 -17.76 -17.50
C PRO A 484 13.05 -19.08 -17.53
N LYS A 485 12.86 -19.63 -18.72
CA LYS A 485 12.19 -20.91 -18.92
C LYS A 485 13.21 -22.03 -18.87
N VAL A 486 13.19 -22.83 -17.81
CA VAL A 486 14.11 -23.96 -17.61
C VAL A 486 13.41 -25.25 -18.03
N ARG A 487 14.06 -26.03 -18.88
CA ARG A 487 13.59 -27.38 -19.27
C ARG A 487 14.70 -28.41 -19.06
N ILE A 488 14.41 -29.43 -18.27
CA ILE A 488 15.33 -30.52 -17.95
C ILE A 488 14.81 -31.78 -18.63
N GLU A 489 15.59 -32.35 -19.55
CA GLU A 489 15.23 -33.49 -20.38
C GLU A 489 16.14 -34.69 -20.09
N TYR A 490 15.54 -35.78 -19.65
CA TYR A 490 16.24 -37.03 -19.39
C TYR A 490 16.61 -37.75 -20.69
N LYS A 491 17.90 -38.04 -20.86
CA LYS A 491 18.45 -38.74 -22.05
C LYS A 491 18.72 -40.22 -21.82
N GLY A 492 18.62 -40.67 -20.58
CA GLY A 492 18.84 -42.07 -20.22
C GLY A 492 19.74 -42.24 -19.00
N PRO A 493 20.07 -43.50 -18.67
CA PRO A 493 20.83 -43.81 -17.47
C PRO A 493 22.29 -43.35 -17.61
N GLY A 494 22.80 -42.68 -16.57
CA GLY A 494 24.21 -42.36 -16.44
C GLY A 494 25.03 -43.59 -16.07
N SER A 495 26.25 -43.67 -16.58
CA SER A 495 27.16 -44.78 -16.22
C SER A 495 27.52 -44.69 -14.73
N GLY A 496 27.56 -45.80 -14.01
CA GLY A 496 28.02 -45.82 -12.60
C GLY A 496 27.07 -45.22 -11.56
N ILE A 497 25.87 -44.78 -11.95
CA ILE A 497 24.84 -44.27 -11.02
C ILE A 497 23.93 -45.41 -10.55
N SER A 498 23.69 -45.47 -9.24
CA SER A 498 22.97 -46.58 -8.60
C SER A 498 21.45 -46.54 -8.83
N SER A 499 20.89 -45.33 -8.96
CA SER A 499 19.44 -45.08 -9.05
C SER A 499 19.15 -44.04 -10.12
N ASN A 500 18.15 -44.29 -10.96
CA ASN A 500 17.70 -43.34 -11.97
C ASN A 500 16.55 -42.49 -11.44
N GLY A 501 16.54 -41.21 -11.77
CA GLY A 501 15.53 -40.27 -11.28
C GLY A 501 16.05 -38.84 -11.34
N LEU A 502 15.15 -37.88 -11.17
CA LEU A 502 15.48 -36.47 -11.07
C LEU A 502 15.36 -36.03 -9.62
N VAL A 503 16.39 -35.33 -9.12
CA VAL A 503 16.37 -34.70 -7.81
C VAL A 503 16.79 -33.24 -7.95
N ILE A 504 16.03 -32.33 -7.38
CA ILE A 504 16.36 -30.89 -7.39
C ILE A 504 16.10 -30.35 -5.98
N ASP A 505 17.10 -29.65 -5.43
CA ASP A 505 17.00 -28.85 -4.22
C ASP A 505 16.56 -27.44 -4.61
N TYR A 506 17.40 -26.74 -5.39
CA TYR A 506 17.08 -25.44 -5.98
C TYR A 506 17.77 -25.21 -7.31
N ILE A 507 17.30 -24.19 -8.02
CA ILE A 507 18.01 -23.55 -9.14
C ILE A 507 18.30 -22.10 -8.75
N ASP A 508 19.54 -21.65 -8.91
CA ASP A 508 19.94 -20.29 -8.57
C ASP A 508 20.59 -19.59 -9.77
N PHE A 509 20.03 -18.44 -10.16
CA PHE A 509 20.59 -17.57 -11.18
C PHE A 509 21.50 -16.54 -10.52
N ILE A 510 22.80 -16.81 -10.52
CA ILE A 510 23.82 -15.93 -9.95
C ILE A 510 24.33 -14.99 -11.04
N PRO A 511 24.22 -13.66 -10.90
CA PRO A 511 24.77 -12.70 -11.85
C PRO A 511 26.25 -12.99 -12.17
N PHE A 512 26.60 -13.01 -13.44
CA PHE A 512 27.92 -13.36 -13.94
C PHE A 512 28.45 -12.27 -14.87
N GLU A 513 29.57 -11.64 -14.46
CA GLU A 513 30.35 -10.61 -15.18
C GLU A 513 29.57 -9.64 -16.09
#